data_AF-A0A1C6T064-F1
#
_entry.id   AF-A0A1C6T064-F1
#
_cell.length_a   1.000
_cell.length_b   1.000
_cell.length_c   1.000
_cell.angle_alpha   90.00
_cell.angle_beta   90.00
_cell.angle_gamma   90.00
#
_symmetry.space_group_name_H-M   'P 1'
#
loop_
_entity.id
_entity.type
_entity.pdbx_description
1 polymer ?
#
loop_
_entity_poly.entity_id
_entity_poly.type
_entity_poly.pdbx_seq_one_letter_code
_entity_poly.pdbx_strand_id
1 'polypeptide(L)'
;MEYQTALASLFLPEGRLDPYPVYDVIRAHAPIFQALDGRWFVTTHALTSRLLRDPSLRVADAAAYDGFWPDWRQNRGVASIVLSMLQTNPPDHTRVRRGDPPVRLSGAAHHPVHDQPAGSR
;
A
#
# COMPACT_ATOMS: atom_id res chain seq x y z
N MET A 1 22.51 -19.31 1.35
CA MET A 1 22.25 -17.86 1.34
C MET A 1 21.55 -17.53 2.65
N GLU A 2 21.98 -16.49 3.36
CA GLU A 2 21.25 -16.03 4.56
C GLU A 2 19.90 -15.43 4.13
N TYR A 3 18.84 -15.64 4.93
CA TYR A 3 17.50 -15.17 4.56
C TYR A 3 17.41 -13.65 4.42
N GLN A 4 18.20 -12.87 5.18
CA GLN A 4 18.26 -11.42 5.06
C GLN A 4 18.83 -10.97 3.71
N THR A 5 19.92 -11.61 3.26
CA THR A 5 20.51 -11.35 1.94
C THR A 5 19.56 -11.75 0.82
N ALA A 6 18.89 -12.90 0.98
CA ALA A 6 17.88 -13.36 0.02
C ALA A 6 16.72 -12.36 -0.05
N LEU A 7 16.20 -11.92 1.09
CA LEU A 7 15.13 -10.93 1.13
C LEU A 7 15.54 -9.62 0.43
N ALA A 8 16.74 -9.12 0.71
CA ALA A 8 17.26 -7.91 0.08
C ALA A 8 17.34 -8.04 -1.45
N SER A 9 17.62 -9.24 -1.99
CA SER A 9 17.73 -9.43 -3.43
C SER A 9 16.39 -9.31 -4.17
N LEU A 10 15.22 -9.43 -3.50
CA LEU A 10 13.91 -9.14 -4.11
C LEU A 10 13.80 -7.69 -4.62
N PHE A 11 14.62 -6.79 -4.08
CA PHE A 11 14.62 -5.37 -4.44
C PHE A 11 15.66 -5.03 -5.52
N LEU A 12 16.48 -6.00 -5.93
CA LEU A 12 17.47 -5.88 -7.01
C LEU A 12 16.89 -6.38 -8.35
N PRO A 13 17.45 -5.96 -9.50
CA PRO A 13 16.95 -6.36 -10.82
C PRO A 13 16.83 -7.89 -11.00
N GLU A 14 17.81 -8.65 -10.54
CA GLU A 14 17.88 -10.10 -10.73
C GLU A 14 16.79 -10.82 -9.95
N GLY A 15 16.55 -10.42 -8.70
CA GLY A 15 15.47 -10.98 -7.88
C GLY A 15 14.08 -10.56 -8.32
N ARG A 16 13.95 -9.43 -9.06
CA ARG A 16 12.69 -9.06 -9.72
C ARG A 16 12.40 -9.93 -10.95
N LEU A 17 13.44 -10.39 -11.63
CA LEU A 17 13.31 -11.29 -12.79
C LEU A 17 12.97 -12.71 -12.37
N ASP A 18 13.65 -13.24 -11.34
CA ASP A 18 13.37 -14.57 -10.79
C ASP A 18 13.33 -14.55 -9.24
N PRO A 19 12.15 -14.34 -8.65
CA PRO A 19 11.99 -14.28 -7.19
C PRO A 19 11.84 -15.66 -6.54
N TYR A 20 11.61 -16.74 -7.29
CA TYR A 20 11.26 -18.04 -6.71
C TYR A 20 12.37 -18.66 -5.85
N PRO A 21 13.65 -18.63 -6.26
CA PRO A 21 14.75 -19.10 -5.42
C PRO A 21 14.82 -18.35 -4.09
N VAL A 22 14.47 -17.06 -4.09
CA VAL A 22 14.42 -16.25 -2.87
C VAL A 22 13.24 -16.66 -1.98
N TYR A 23 12.07 -16.90 -2.57
CA TYR A 23 10.89 -17.38 -1.84
C TYR A 23 11.17 -18.71 -1.12
N ASP A 24 11.92 -19.61 -1.73
CA ASP A 24 12.30 -20.88 -1.11
C ASP A 24 13.16 -20.65 0.15
N VAL A 25 14.15 -19.75 0.07
CA VAL A 25 15.00 -19.41 1.22
C VAL A 25 14.18 -18.80 2.36
N ILE A 26 13.33 -17.81 2.09
CA ILE A 26 12.56 -17.12 3.15
C ILE A 26 11.44 -17.99 3.72
N ARG A 27 10.86 -18.91 2.92
CA ARG A 27 9.87 -19.91 3.39
C ARG A 27 10.51 -20.94 4.30
N ALA A 28 11.74 -21.38 3.99
CA ALA A 28 12.48 -22.31 4.84
C ALA A 28 12.93 -21.67 6.16
N HIS A 29 13.12 -20.34 6.18
CA HIS A 29 13.51 -19.62 7.40
C HIS A 29 12.39 -19.57 8.45
N ALA A 30 11.23 -19.01 8.10
CA ALA A 30 10.09 -18.91 9.01
C ALA A 30 8.78 -18.60 8.25
N PRO A 31 7.62 -19.05 8.77
CA PRO A 31 6.32 -18.70 8.19
C PRO A 31 5.95 -17.22 8.36
N ILE A 32 6.53 -16.55 9.36
CA ILE A 32 6.43 -15.13 9.65
C ILE A 32 7.74 -14.64 10.28
N PHE A 33 8.24 -13.49 9.84
CA PHE A 33 9.42 -12.85 10.42
C PHE A 33 9.42 -11.35 10.16
N GLN A 34 10.19 -10.60 10.95
CA GLN A 34 10.37 -9.16 10.77
C GLN A 34 11.69 -8.91 10.04
N ALA A 35 11.67 -8.09 8.99
CA ALA A 35 12.84 -7.64 8.28
C ALA A 35 13.58 -6.52 9.05
N LEU A 36 14.80 -6.20 8.62
CA LEU A 36 15.63 -5.16 9.26
C LEU A 36 14.99 -3.77 9.19
N ASP A 37 14.13 -3.52 8.21
CA ASP A 37 13.38 -2.26 8.05
C ASP A 37 12.08 -2.22 8.88
N GLY A 38 11.87 -3.22 9.77
CA GLY A 38 10.72 -3.31 10.66
C GLY A 38 9.46 -3.88 10.02
N ARG A 39 9.46 -4.17 8.71
CA ARG A 39 8.29 -4.76 8.03
C ARG A 39 8.16 -6.23 8.35
N TRP A 40 6.92 -6.70 8.45
CA TRP A 40 6.61 -8.11 8.60
C TRP A 40 6.45 -8.80 7.26
N PHE A 41 7.05 -9.98 7.12
CA PHE A 41 6.92 -10.86 5.97
C PHE A 41 6.17 -12.12 6.38
N VAL A 42 5.24 -12.54 5.52
CA VAL A 42 4.42 -13.75 5.71
C VAL A 42 4.55 -14.61 4.47
N THR A 43 5.04 -15.83 4.64
CA THR A 43 5.58 -16.63 3.53
C THR A 43 4.69 -17.82 3.16
N THR A 44 3.70 -18.14 4.00
CA THR A 44 2.79 -19.28 3.79
C THR A 44 1.44 -18.84 3.24
N HIS A 45 0.90 -19.63 2.32
CA HIS A 45 -0.42 -19.39 1.75
C HIS A 45 -1.52 -19.31 2.82
N ALA A 46 -1.50 -20.22 3.81
CA ALA A 46 -2.52 -20.28 4.86
C ALA A 46 -2.56 -18.99 5.70
N LEU A 47 -1.40 -18.48 6.15
CA LEU A 47 -1.34 -17.25 6.92
C LEU A 47 -1.68 -16.02 6.07
N THR A 48 -1.12 -15.91 4.86
CA THR A 48 -1.44 -14.80 3.95
C THR A 48 -2.94 -14.75 3.64
N SER A 49 -3.55 -15.91 3.35
CA SER A 49 -5.00 -16.02 3.13
C SER A 49 -5.81 -15.55 4.33
N ARG A 50 -5.40 -15.91 5.54
CA ARG A 50 -6.09 -15.47 6.76
C ARG A 50 -5.98 -13.97 6.95
N LEU A 51 -4.76 -13.42 6.85
CA LEU A 51 -4.47 -12.01 7.09
C LEU A 51 -5.16 -11.10 6.07
N LEU A 52 -5.19 -11.48 4.79
CA LEU A 52 -5.90 -10.69 3.75
C LEU A 52 -7.41 -10.57 3.97
N ARG A 53 -7.99 -11.37 4.88
CA ARG A 53 -9.41 -11.33 5.25
C ARG A 53 -9.65 -10.75 6.64
N ASP A 54 -8.59 -10.41 7.36
CA ASP A 54 -8.68 -9.85 8.70
C ASP A 54 -9.02 -8.35 8.61
N PRO A 55 -10.19 -7.92 9.10
CA PRO A 55 -10.63 -6.53 8.99
C PRO A 55 -9.82 -5.57 9.88
N SER A 56 -9.02 -6.07 10.82
CA SER A 56 -8.11 -5.25 11.61
C SER A 56 -6.87 -4.80 10.82
N LEU A 57 -6.51 -5.52 9.75
CA LEU A 57 -5.43 -5.14 8.86
C LEU A 57 -5.93 -4.15 7.81
N ARG A 58 -5.34 -2.96 7.85
CA ARG A 58 -5.70 -1.84 7.00
C ARG A 58 -4.72 -1.70 5.85
N VAL A 59 -5.19 -1.11 4.76
CA VAL A 59 -4.32 -0.61 3.69
C VAL A 59 -3.77 0.78 4.07
N ALA A 60 -2.64 1.16 3.47
CA ALA A 60 -2.01 2.46 3.71
C ALA A 60 -2.79 3.56 2.97
N ASP A 61 -3.81 4.10 3.64
CA ASP A 61 -4.61 5.21 3.12
C ASP A 61 -3.82 6.53 3.11
N ALA A 62 -4.46 7.60 2.61
CA ALA A 62 -3.85 8.92 2.51
C ALA A 62 -3.26 9.43 3.83
N ALA A 63 -3.90 9.16 4.97
CA ALA A 63 -3.40 9.59 6.28
C ALA A 63 -2.12 8.83 6.67
N ALA A 64 -2.03 7.54 6.33
CA ALA A 64 -0.79 6.79 6.50
C ALA A 64 0.34 7.37 5.62
N TYR A 65 0.06 7.65 4.35
CA TYR A 65 1.03 8.26 3.43
C TYR A 65 1.49 9.65 3.86
N ASP A 66 0.62 10.45 4.49
CA ASP A 66 0.99 11.75 5.07
C ASP A 66 2.08 11.64 6.14
N GLY A 67 2.14 10.49 6.84
CA GLY A 67 3.14 10.23 7.88
C GLY A 67 4.51 9.80 7.35
N PHE A 68 4.60 9.06 6.25
CA PHE A 68 5.89 8.50 5.78
C PHE A 68 6.38 9.06 4.44
N TRP A 69 5.54 9.79 3.68
CA TRP A 69 5.94 10.45 2.45
C TRP A 69 5.16 11.76 2.25
N PRO A 70 5.48 12.85 2.97
CA PRO A 70 4.68 14.09 2.99
C PRO A 70 4.29 14.67 1.61
N ASP A 71 5.21 14.59 0.63
CA ASP A 71 5.00 15.14 -0.72
C ASP A 71 4.40 14.15 -1.73
N TRP A 72 3.87 13.00 -1.30
CA TRP A 72 3.36 11.95 -2.19
C TRP A 72 2.32 12.45 -3.20
N ARG A 73 1.54 13.48 -2.85
CA ARG A 73 0.51 14.09 -3.71
C ARG A 73 1.08 14.75 -4.96
N GLN A 74 2.34 15.17 -4.94
CA GLN A 74 2.99 15.78 -6.10
C GLN A 74 3.38 14.73 -7.14
N ASN A 75 3.55 13.47 -6.72
CA ASN A 75 3.78 12.35 -7.63
C ASN A 75 2.44 11.82 -8.17
N ARG A 76 2.09 12.18 -9.40
CA ARG A 76 0.81 11.78 -10.02
C ARG A 76 0.57 10.27 -10.05
N GLY A 77 1.62 9.47 -10.23
CA GLY A 77 1.52 8.00 -10.27
C GLY A 77 1.23 7.39 -8.91
N VAL A 78 1.83 7.94 -7.85
CA VAL A 78 1.53 7.53 -6.47
C VAL A 78 0.16 8.05 -6.07
N ALA A 79 -0.13 9.31 -6.37
CA ALA A 79 -1.35 9.95 -5.94
C ALA A 79 -2.60 9.29 -6.51
N SER A 80 -2.57 8.84 -7.76
CA SER A 80 -3.68 8.13 -8.39
C SER A 80 -3.99 6.80 -7.70
N ILE A 81 -2.98 6.10 -7.17
CA ILE A 81 -3.16 4.83 -6.46
C ILE A 81 -3.65 5.08 -5.03
N VAL A 82 -3.01 5.99 -4.30
CA VAL A 82 -3.33 6.29 -2.89
C VAL A 82 -4.73 6.88 -2.73
N LEU A 83 -5.20 7.67 -3.70
CA LEU A 83 -6.55 8.23 -3.69
C LEU A 83 -7.61 7.31 -4.33
N SER A 84 -7.23 6.12 -4.80
CA SER A 84 -8.17 5.17 -5.41
C SER A 84 -8.90 4.32 -4.36
N MET A 85 -9.95 3.63 -4.82
CA MET A 85 -10.65 2.60 -4.03
C MET A 85 -9.68 1.54 -3.47
N LEU A 86 -8.55 1.25 -4.14
CA LEU A 86 -7.58 0.22 -3.72
C LEU A 86 -6.92 0.54 -2.36
N GLN A 87 -6.74 1.83 -2.06
CA GLN A 87 -6.12 2.32 -0.81
C GLN A 87 -7.17 2.94 0.14
N THR A 88 -8.43 2.53 0.00
CA THR A 88 -9.52 2.98 0.88
C THR A 88 -9.84 1.89 1.91
N ASN A 89 -9.94 2.28 3.19
CA ASN A 89 -10.36 1.40 4.28
C ASN A 89 -11.89 1.46 4.52
N PRO A 90 -12.49 0.49 5.24
CA PRO A 90 -13.86 0.63 5.73
C PRO A 90 -14.06 1.89 6.60
N PRO A 91 -15.26 2.48 6.62
CA PRO A 91 -16.48 2.01 5.95
C PRO A 91 -16.60 2.43 4.47
N ASP A 92 -15.69 3.27 3.97
CA ASP A 92 -15.82 3.88 2.64
C ASP A 92 -15.52 2.91 1.51
N HIS A 93 -14.63 1.95 1.73
CA HIS A 93 -14.30 0.93 0.72
C HIS A 93 -15.56 0.18 0.20
N THR A 94 -16.43 -0.24 1.12
CA THR A 94 -17.67 -0.96 0.75
C THR A 94 -18.65 -0.06 0.00
N ARG A 95 -18.72 1.22 0.35
CA ARG A 95 -19.57 2.22 -0.32
C ARG A 95 -19.11 2.46 -1.75
N VAL A 96 -17.83 2.80 -1.93
CA VAL A 96 -17.23 3.07 -3.24
C VAL A 96 -17.37 1.85 -4.16
N ARG A 97 -17.16 0.63 -3.63
CA ARG A 97 -17.35 -0.61 -4.41
C ARG A 97 -18.79 -0.86 -4.87
N ARG A 98 -19.78 -0.28 -4.18
CA ARG A 98 -21.20 -0.32 -4.55
C ARG A 98 -21.64 0.88 -5.40
N GLY A 99 -20.74 1.84 -5.65
CA GLY A 99 -21.05 3.09 -6.35
C GLY A 99 -21.58 4.20 -5.44
N ASP A 100 -21.62 3.98 -4.12
CA ASP A 100 -22.04 4.99 -3.15
C ASP A 100 -20.89 5.95 -2.82
N PRO A 101 -21.16 7.24 -2.58
CA PRO A 101 -20.13 8.18 -2.15
C PRO A 101 -19.60 7.82 -0.74
N PRO A 102 -18.33 8.13 -0.43
CA PRO A 102 -17.76 7.94 0.91
C PRO A 102 -18.49 8.82 1.95
N VAL A 103 -18.35 8.46 3.23
CA VAL A 103 -18.93 9.23 4.33
C VAL A 103 -18.35 10.64 4.31
N ARG A 104 -19.23 11.64 4.18
CA ARG A 104 -18.86 13.02 4.48
C ARG A 104 -18.69 13.14 5.98
N LEU A 105 -17.46 13.13 6.45
CA LEU A 105 -17.16 13.60 7.80
C LEU A 105 -17.49 15.10 7.83
N SER A 106 -18.46 15.47 8.67
CA SER A 106 -18.86 16.86 8.86
C SER A 106 -17.70 17.60 9.54
N GLY A 107 -16.80 18.22 8.76
CA GLY A 107 -15.66 18.96 9.31
C GLY A 107 -14.47 19.23 8.38
N ALA A 108 -14.35 18.60 7.21
CA ALA A 108 -13.25 18.92 6.30
C ALA A 108 -13.60 20.16 5.46
N ALA A 109 -12.97 21.29 5.80
CA ALA A 109 -13.04 22.54 5.05
C ALA A 109 -12.78 22.29 3.55
N HIS A 110 -13.63 22.91 2.73
CA HIS A 110 -13.53 22.96 1.28
C HIS A 110 -12.13 23.47 0.88
N HIS A 111 -11.28 22.59 0.36
CA HIS A 111 -10.07 23.02 -0.33
C HIS A 111 -10.52 23.55 -1.70
N PRO A 112 -10.37 24.85 -2.00
CA PRO A 112 -10.77 25.36 -3.30
C PRO A 112 -9.86 24.75 -4.35
N VAL A 113 -10.46 24.12 -5.35
CA VAL A 113 -9.79 23.81 -6.61
C VAL A 113 -9.36 25.16 -7.18
N HIS A 114 -8.05 25.36 -7.36
CA HIS A 114 -7.52 26.50 -8.08
C HIS A 114 -8.06 26.45 -9.52
N ASP A 115 -9.06 27.29 -9.82
CA ASP A 115 -9.36 27.69 -11.19
C ASP A 115 -8.14 28.45 -11.73
N GLN A 116 -7.37 27.82 -12.60
CA GLN A 116 -6.45 28.54 -13.48
C GLN A 116 -7.29 29.21 -14.57
N PRO A 117 -7.24 30.55 -14.73
CA PRO A 117 -7.92 31.20 -15.84
C PRO A 117 -7.26 30.77 -17.15
N ALA A 118 -8.09 30.38 -18.12
CA ALA A 118 -7.67 30.15 -19.49
C ALA A 118 -6.96 31.39 -20.02
N GLY A 119 -5.67 31.26 -20.33
CA GLY A 119 -4.89 32.30 -20.99
C GLY A 119 -5.50 32.60 -22.36
N SER A 120 -5.89 33.85 -22.56
CA SER A 120 -6.23 34.41 -23.87
C SER A 120 -4.99 34.50 -24.76
N ARG A 121 -5.16 34.06 -26.00
CA ARG A 121 -4.44 34.32 -27.27
C ARG A 121 -3.08 35.02 -27.22
#